data_AF-A0A839VSP2-F1
#
_entry.id   AF-A0A839VSP2-F1
#
_cell.length_a   1.000
_cell.length_b   1.000
_cell.length_c   1.000
_cell.angle_alpha   90.00
_cell.angle_beta   90.00
_cell.angle_gamma   90.00
#
_symmetry.space_group_name_H-M   'P 1'
#
loop_
_entity.id
_entity.type
_entity.pdbx_description
1 polymer ?
#
loop_
_entity_poly.entity_id
_entity_poly.type
_entity_poly.pdbx_seq_one_letter_code
_entity_poly.pdbx_strand_id
1 'polypeptide(L)'
;MINEKNSKTIKKEKSKSSIPGAAPGQALSYSLQYTRLTAMLLIAEPGSWCSLEVLDDVVEEKNTGVKHLVQSKSTLGSNPISDRAKSLWKTLFNWLHLVENGHVEPDQTIFEIYVSRSVDGDIASVFSGTRNDADALAALQKARESISKYPPEKT
;
A
#
# COMPACT_ATOMS: atom_id res chain seq x y z
N MET A 1 1.60 58.69 -12.54
CA MET A 1 1.78 57.91 -11.30
C MET A 1 0.41 57.43 -10.84
N ILE A 2 0.04 56.19 -11.19
CA ILE A 2 -1.17 55.53 -10.68
C ILE A 2 -0.63 54.32 -9.93
N ASN A 3 -0.85 54.29 -8.61
CA ASN A 3 -0.31 53.26 -7.73
C ASN A 3 -1.33 52.12 -7.63
N GLU A 4 -1.06 51.04 -8.36
CA GLU A 4 -1.74 49.76 -8.18
C GLU A 4 -1.31 49.09 -6.86
N LYS A 5 -2.17 48.17 -6.40
CA LYS A 5 -1.94 47.07 -5.44
C LYS A 5 -2.36 47.36 -4.00
N ASN A 6 -3.58 46.93 -3.70
CA ASN A 6 -3.84 46.26 -2.43
C ASN A 6 -4.92 45.17 -2.58
N SER A 7 -4.61 44.13 -3.36
CA SER A 7 -5.36 42.87 -3.28
C SER A 7 -4.73 42.03 -2.18
N LYS A 8 -5.30 42.09 -0.97
CA LYS A 8 -4.90 41.25 0.15
C LYS A 8 -5.30 39.81 -0.16
N THR A 9 -4.31 38.97 -0.46
CA THR A 9 -4.43 37.53 -0.55
C THR A 9 -4.97 36.97 0.76
N ILE A 10 -6.21 36.48 0.76
CA ILE A 10 -6.79 35.71 1.87
C ILE A 10 -6.01 34.41 1.96
N LYS A 11 -5.05 34.33 2.89
CA LYS A 11 -4.44 33.05 3.27
C LYS A 11 -5.53 32.21 3.92
N LYS A 12 -5.93 31.11 3.27
CA LYS A 12 -6.73 30.04 3.91
C LYS A 12 -5.94 29.52 5.11
N GLU A 13 -6.34 29.93 6.31
CA GLU A 13 -5.90 29.29 7.54
C GLU A 13 -6.34 27.83 7.52
N LYS A 14 -5.38 26.91 7.46
CA LYS A 14 -5.63 25.50 7.73
C LYS A 14 -5.84 25.35 9.24
N SER A 15 -7.07 25.55 9.70
CA SER A 15 -7.52 24.99 10.97
C SER A 15 -7.53 23.47 10.86
N LYS A 16 -6.58 22.80 11.53
CA LYS A 16 -6.71 21.39 11.91
C LYS A 16 -6.49 21.32 13.42
N SER A 17 -7.45 21.77 14.21
CA SER A 17 -7.54 21.31 15.60
C SER A 17 -8.07 19.87 15.57
N SER A 18 -7.19 18.89 15.80
CA SER A 18 -7.61 17.52 16.04
C SER A 18 -8.46 17.47 17.32
N ILE A 19 -9.65 16.88 17.27
CA ILE A 19 -10.45 16.65 18.48
C ILE A 19 -9.69 15.65 19.36
N PRO A 20 -9.38 15.98 20.63
CA PRO A 20 -8.71 15.05 21.54
C PRO A 20 -9.48 13.73 21.64
N GLY A 21 -8.78 12.61 21.44
CA GLY A 21 -9.37 11.26 21.45
C GLY A 21 -9.98 10.79 20.13
N ALA A 22 -10.17 11.65 19.14
CA ALA A 22 -10.60 11.23 17.81
C ALA A 22 -9.42 10.59 17.06
N ALA A 23 -9.62 9.37 16.55
CA ALA A 23 -8.62 8.60 15.80
C ALA A 23 -9.09 8.31 14.34
N PRO A 24 -9.39 9.34 13.53
CA PRO A 24 -10.00 9.16 12.21
C PRO A 24 -9.10 8.39 11.23
N GLY A 25 -7.78 8.49 11.38
CA GLY A 25 -6.84 7.74 10.53
C GLY A 25 -6.90 6.24 10.79
N GLN A 26 -6.89 5.85 12.07
CA GLN A 26 -7.00 4.46 12.50
C GLN A 26 -8.37 3.89 12.13
N ALA A 27 -9.45 4.64 12.40
CA ALA A 27 -10.81 4.24 12.03
C ALA A 27 -10.93 3.96 10.53
N LEU A 28 -10.34 4.83 9.67
CA LEU A 28 -10.33 4.58 8.24
C LEU A 28 -9.49 3.34 7.87
N SER A 29 -8.32 3.15 8.47
CA SER A 29 -7.48 1.98 8.18
C SER A 29 -8.21 0.67 8.46
N TYR A 30 -8.85 0.53 9.62
CA TYR A 30 -9.65 -0.66 9.94
C TYR A 30 -10.87 -0.81 9.01
N SER A 31 -11.55 0.31 8.73
CA SER A 31 -12.70 0.33 7.80
C SER A 31 -12.34 -0.15 6.39
N LEU A 32 -11.11 0.15 5.93
CA LEU A 32 -10.62 -0.27 4.63
C LEU A 32 -10.46 -1.80 4.55
N GLN A 33 -9.98 -2.43 5.63
CA GLN A 33 -9.86 -3.89 5.70
C GLN A 33 -11.23 -4.57 5.60
N TYR A 34 -12.22 -4.14 6.40
CA TYR A 34 -13.58 -4.69 6.33
C TYR A 34 -14.21 -4.49 4.95
N THR A 35 -13.99 -3.32 4.35
CA THR A 35 -14.51 -3.01 3.02
C THR A 35 -13.89 -3.92 1.96
N ARG A 36 -12.56 -4.12 2.01
CA ARG A 36 -11.86 -4.98 1.05
C ARG A 36 -12.25 -6.44 1.22
N LEU A 37 -12.33 -6.94 2.45
CA LEU A 37 -12.81 -8.29 2.77
C LEU A 37 -14.22 -8.52 2.21
N THR A 38 -15.14 -7.58 2.44
CA THR A 38 -16.52 -7.69 1.94
C THR A 38 -16.54 -7.72 0.41
N ALA A 39 -15.77 -6.86 -0.25
CA ALA A 39 -15.68 -6.85 -1.70
C ALA A 39 -15.13 -8.17 -2.26
N MET A 40 -14.09 -8.75 -1.64
CA MET A 40 -13.53 -10.04 -2.03
C MET A 40 -14.55 -11.17 -1.84
N LEU A 41 -15.24 -11.22 -0.70
CA LEU A 41 -16.28 -12.23 -0.43
C LEU A 41 -17.42 -12.22 -1.46
N LEU A 42 -17.82 -11.03 -1.93
CA LEU A 42 -18.91 -10.89 -2.91
C LEU A 42 -18.56 -11.45 -4.30
N ILE A 43 -17.26 -11.54 -4.63
CA ILE A 43 -16.77 -12.03 -5.92
C ILE A 43 -16.04 -13.37 -5.80
N ALA A 44 -15.90 -13.90 -4.59
CA ALA A 44 -15.19 -15.13 -4.32
C ALA A 44 -15.88 -16.32 -4.99
N GLU A 45 -15.08 -17.24 -5.52
CA GLU A 45 -15.58 -18.48 -6.09
C GLU A 45 -16.20 -19.37 -5.00
N PRO A 46 -17.23 -20.19 -5.32
CA PRO A 46 -17.77 -21.13 -4.36
C PRO A 46 -16.69 -22.06 -3.78
N GLY A 47 -16.62 -22.14 -2.46
CA GLY A 47 -15.61 -22.93 -1.75
C GLY A 47 -14.33 -22.17 -1.40
N SER A 48 -14.14 -20.95 -1.90
CA SER A 48 -13.15 -20.02 -1.35
C SER A 48 -13.56 -19.58 0.06
N TRP A 49 -12.58 -19.21 0.88
CA TRP A 49 -12.81 -18.52 2.14
C TRP A 49 -11.96 -17.26 2.24
N CYS A 50 -12.45 -16.27 2.98
CA CYS A 50 -11.69 -15.07 3.27
C CYS A 50 -11.51 -14.89 4.78
N SER A 51 -10.39 -14.31 5.18
CA SER A 51 -10.08 -13.99 6.58
C SER A 51 -9.60 -12.56 6.75
N LEU A 52 -9.64 -12.12 8.01
CA LEU A 52 -9.21 -10.81 8.49
C LEU A 52 -8.17 -11.02 9.60
N GLU A 53 -7.01 -10.37 9.51
CA GLU A 53 -5.97 -10.36 10.55
C GLU A 53 -5.48 -11.77 10.96
N VAL A 54 -5.35 -12.69 9.99
CA VAL A 54 -4.83 -14.05 10.21
C VAL A 54 -3.42 -14.20 9.65
N LEU A 55 -3.27 -14.01 8.34
CA LEU A 55 -1.99 -14.16 7.63
C LEU A 55 -1.51 -12.84 7.02
N ASP A 56 -2.44 -11.96 6.66
CA ASP A 56 -2.26 -10.54 6.34
C ASP A 56 -3.52 -9.80 6.81
N ASP A 57 -3.64 -8.49 6.52
CA ASP A 57 -4.84 -7.71 6.86
C ASP A 57 -6.10 -8.42 6.35
N VAL A 58 -6.10 -8.82 5.07
CA VAL A 58 -7.18 -9.59 4.43
C VAL A 58 -6.57 -10.66 3.56
N VAL A 59 -7.11 -11.88 3.63
CA VAL A 59 -6.68 -13.00 2.77
C VAL A 59 -7.88 -13.69 2.17
N GLU A 60 -7.81 -14.04 0.88
CA GLU A 60 -8.66 -15.07 0.27
C GLU A 60 -7.81 -16.31 0.00
N GLU A 61 -8.36 -17.48 0.31
CA GLU A 61 -7.82 -18.75 -0.13
C GLU A 61 -8.87 -19.47 -0.97
N LYS A 62 -8.48 -19.76 -2.22
CA LYS A 62 -9.31 -20.49 -3.16
C LYS A 62 -9.29 -21.98 -2.84
N ASN A 63 -10.32 -22.69 -3.28
CA ASN A 63 -10.40 -24.15 -3.16
C ASN A 63 -9.24 -24.88 -3.88
N THR A 64 -8.55 -24.22 -4.82
CA THR A 64 -7.33 -24.72 -5.48
C THR A 64 -6.07 -24.60 -4.62
N GLY A 65 -6.14 -23.93 -3.47
CA GLY A 65 -5.00 -23.63 -2.60
C GLY A 65 -4.31 -22.29 -2.90
N VAL A 66 -4.65 -21.63 -4.02
CA VAL A 66 -4.14 -20.30 -4.38
C VAL A 66 -4.57 -19.28 -3.34
N LYS A 67 -3.61 -18.50 -2.84
CA LYS A 67 -3.86 -17.44 -1.85
C LYS A 67 -3.79 -16.06 -2.49
N HIS A 68 -4.59 -15.14 -1.96
CA HIS A 68 -4.54 -13.73 -2.29
C HIS A 68 -4.40 -12.94 -0.99
N LEU A 69 -3.17 -12.49 -0.71
CA LEU A 69 -2.83 -11.70 0.47
C LEU A 69 -2.96 -10.22 0.12
N VAL A 70 -3.78 -9.52 0.90
CA VAL A 70 -4.05 -8.11 0.70
C VAL A 70 -3.64 -7.33 1.93
N GLN A 71 -2.73 -6.40 1.74
CA GLN A 71 -2.36 -5.42 2.73
C GLN A 71 -3.04 -4.08 2.40
N SER A 72 -3.89 -3.61 3.31
CA SER A 72 -4.63 -2.36 3.16
C SER A 72 -3.82 -1.15 3.65
N LYS A 73 -3.82 -0.04 2.91
CA LYS A 73 -3.10 1.19 3.27
C LYS A 73 -3.96 2.44 3.04
N SER A 74 -4.13 3.23 4.11
CA SER A 74 -4.76 4.54 4.04
C SER A 74 -3.81 5.58 3.44
N THR A 75 -4.33 6.42 2.56
CA THR A 75 -3.59 7.51 1.88
C THR A 75 -3.88 8.89 2.49
N LEU A 76 -4.45 8.96 3.70
CA LEU A 76 -4.82 10.24 4.34
C LEU A 76 -3.63 11.10 4.79
N GLY A 77 -2.48 10.48 5.07
CA GLY A 77 -1.29 11.17 5.58
C GLY A 77 -0.19 11.35 4.53
N SER A 78 0.17 10.26 3.86
CA SER A 78 1.23 10.21 2.84
C SER A 78 0.87 9.18 1.77
N ASN A 79 1.64 9.15 0.69
CA ASN A 79 1.55 8.09 -0.31
C ASN A 79 2.26 6.82 0.21
N PRO A 80 1.50 5.76 0.56
CA PRO A 80 2.06 4.57 1.19
C PRO A 80 2.88 3.69 0.23
N ILE A 81 2.79 3.92 -1.08
CA ILE A 81 3.49 3.17 -2.12
C ILE A 81 4.52 4.00 -2.88
N SER A 82 4.83 5.22 -2.41
CA SER A 82 5.96 5.97 -2.96
C SER A 82 7.27 5.19 -2.77
N ASP A 83 8.23 5.38 -3.68
CA ASP A 83 9.47 4.57 -3.76
C ASP A 83 10.27 4.46 -2.46
N ARG A 84 10.15 5.43 -1.55
CA ARG A 84 10.85 5.45 -0.27
C ARG A 84 9.91 5.31 0.94
N ALA A 85 8.64 5.03 0.70
CA ALA A 85 7.67 4.88 1.77
C ALA A 85 8.06 3.70 2.66
N LYS A 86 8.24 3.96 3.96
CA LYS A 86 8.46 2.90 4.95
C LYS A 86 7.36 1.84 4.91
N SER A 87 6.13 2.24 4.62
CA SER A 87 4.99 1.33 4.47
C SER A 87 5.16 0.34 3.32
N LEU A 88 5.65 0.77 2.15
CA LEU A 88 5.89 -0.10 1.00
C LEU A 88 6.92 -1.18 1.36
N TRP A 89 8.10 -0.74 1.80
CA TRP A 89 9.21 -1.65 2.10
C TRP A 89 8.92 -2.56 3.28
N LYS A 90 8.19 -2.09 4.30
CA LYS A 90 7.77 -2.94 5.42
C LYS A 90 6.82 -4.04 4.95
N THR A 91 5.87 -3.73 4.07
CA THR A 91 4.94 -4.74 3.54
C THR A 91 5.68 -5.78 2.68
N LEU A 92 6.56 -5.34 1.77
CA LEU A 92 7.39 -6.26 0.99
C LEU A 92 8.28 -7.15 1.88
N PHE A 93 8.89 -6.58 2.92
CA PHE A 93 9.69 -7.32 3.89
C PHE A 93 8.86 -8.38 4.64
N ASN A 94 7.66 -8.02 5.11
CA ASN A 94 6.78 -8.96 5.79
C ASN A 94 6.38 -10.13 4.88
N TRP A 95 6.04 -9.86 3.62
CA TRP A 95 5.71 -10.92 2.65
C TRP A 95 6.89 -11.82 2.35
N LEU A 96 8.10 -11.26 2.18
CA LEU A 96 9.31 -12.06 2.05
C LEU A 96 9.49 -12.99 3.26
N HIS A 97 9.25 -12.49 4.47
CA HIS A 97 9.34 -13.29 5.69
C HIS A 97 8.30 -14.42 5.72
N LEU A 98 7.07 -14.19 5.23
CA LEU A 98 6.07 -15.26 5.11
C LEU A 98 6.55 -16.37 4.15
N VAL A 99 7.17 -15.99 3.03
CA VAL A 99 7.74 -16.94 2.07
C VAL A 99 8.89 -17.72 2.69
N GLU A 100 9.86 -17.03 3.30
CA GLU A 100 11.07 -17.64 3.88
C GLU A 100 10.75 -18.63 5.02
N ASN A 101 9.66 -18.41 5.75
CA ASN A 101 9.21 -19.31 6.81
C ASN A 101 8.24 -20.40 6.34
N GLY A 102 7.96 -20.49 5.03
CA GLY A 102 7.06 -21.50 4.46
C GLY A 102 5.57 -21.30 4.82
N HIS A 103 5.17 -20.09 5.20
CA HIS A 103 3.76 -19.76 5.42
C HIS A 103 2.99 -19.56 4.11
N VAL A 104 3.68 -19.16 3.04
CA VAL A 104 3.10 -18.96 1.70
C VAL A 104 4.05 -19.44 0.62
N GLU A 105 3.48 -20.05 -0.42
CA GLU A 105 4.21 -20.43 -1.64
C GLU A 105 4.07 -19.30 -2.68
N PRO A 106 5.17 -18.65 -3.12
CA PRO A 106 5.10 -17.48 -3.98
C PRO A 106 4.45 -17.76 -5.33
N ASP A 107 4.66 -18.95 -5.90
CA ASP A 107 4.07 -19.37 -7.18
C ASP A 107 2.56 -19.67 -7.08
N GLN A 108 2.02 -19.73 -5.86
CA GLN A 108 0.60 -19.94 -5.59
C GLN A 108 -0.01 -18.77 -4.80
N THR A 109 0.64 -17.60 -4.81
CA THR A 109 0.21 -16.45 -4.02
C THR A 109 0.17 -15.16 -4.83
N ILE A 110 -0.96 -14.46 -4.77
CA ILE A 110 -1.11 -13.09 -5.25
C ILE A 110 -0.89 -12.16 -4.06
N PHE A 111 0.01 -11.19 -4.20
CA PHE A 111 0.27 -10.16 -3.19
C PHE A 111 -0.25 -8.80 -3.67
N GLU A 112 -1.12 -8.18 -2.89
CA GLU A 112 -1.76 -6.91 -3.23
C GLU A 112 -1.57 -5.86 -2.13
N ILE A 113 -1.15 -4.65 -2.52
CA ILE A 113 -1.25 -3.47 -1.66
C ILE A 113 -2.49 -2.68 -2.08
N TYR A 114 -3.55 -2.76 -1.28
CA TYR A 114 -4.81 -2.06 -1.55
C TYR A 114 -4.80 -0.67 -0.93
N VAL A 115 -4.89 0.38 -1.75
CA VAL A 115 -4.83 1.79 -1.31
C VAL A 115 -6.20 2.45 -1.30
N SER A 116 -6.49 3.27 -0.28
CA SER A 116 -7.79 3.93 -0.15
C SER A 116 -8.12 4.96 -1.24
N ARG A 117 -7.10 5.46 -1.94
CA ARG A 117 -7.22 6.38 -3.08
C ARG A 117 -6.12 6.05 -4.07
N SER A 118 -6.38 6.32 -5.36
CA SER A 118 -5.38 6.18 -6.40
C SER A 118 -4.14 7.02 -6.07
N VAL A 119 -3.00 6.35 -6.04
CA VAL A 119 -1.67 6.90 -5.84
C VAL A 119 -0.71 6.07 -6.69
N ASP A 120 0.45 6.64 -7.02
CA ASP A 120 1.45 5.99 -7.86
C ASP A 120 2.82 6.01 -7.19
N GLY A 121 3.68 5.06 -7.56
CA GLY A 121 5.08 5.02 -7.18
C GLY A 121 5.84 4.22 -8.22
N ASP A 122 6.93 4.75 -8.76
CA ASP A 122 7.61 4.18 -9.91
C ASP A 122 8.07 2.75 -9.65
N ILE A 123 8.59 2.46 -8.46
CA ILE A 123 8.99 1.11 -8.06
C ILE A 123 7.77 0.19 -7.95
N ALA A 124 6.73 0.65 -7.24
CA ALA A 124 5.50 -0.14 -7.04
C ALA A 124 4.81 -0.47 -8.36
N SER A 125 4.74 0.50 -9.29
CA SER A 125 4.16 0.31 -10.62
C SER A 125 4.98 -0.65 -11.48
N VAL A 126 6.31 -0.56 -11.45
CA VAL A 126 7.18 -1.50 -12.18
C VAL A 126 7.06 -2.92 -11.62
N PHE A 127 7.01 -3.08 -10.29
CA PHE A 127 6.83 -4.39 -9.66
C PHE A 127 5.48 -5.00 -10.05
N SER A 128 4.40 -4.23 -9.94
CA SER A 128 3.05 -4.68 -10.33
C SER A 128 2.92 -5.01 -11.82
N GLY A 129 3.71 -4.36 -12.69
CA GLY A 129 3.70 -4.57 -14.14
C GLY A 129 4.54 -5.75 -14.64
N THR A 130 5.38 -6.35 -13.78
CA THR A 130 6.28 -7.44 -14.14
C THR A 130 5.53 -8.74 -14.43
N ARG A 131 5.97 -9.51 -15.45
CA ARG A 131 5.27 -10.74 -15.90
C ARG A 131 6.15 -11.98 -16.05
N ASN A 132 7.47 -11.84 -15.98
CA ASN A 132 8.43 -12.92 -16.11
C ASN A 132 9.71 -12.59 -15.31
N ASP A 133 10.58 -13.60 -15.14
CA ASP A 133 11.78 -13.49 -14.32
C ASP A 133 12.77 -12.44 -14.84
N ALA A 134 12.88 -12.28 -16.16
CA ALA A 134 13.79 -11.29 -16.76
C ALA A 134 13.34 -9.86 -16.42
N ASP A 135 12.04 -9.58 -16.56
CA ASP A 135 11.45 -8.30 -16.16
C ASP A 135 11.57 -8.08 -14.66
N ALA A 136 11.42 -9.13 -13.85
CA ALA A 136 11.55 -9.06 -12.40
C ALA A 136 12.97 -8.69 -11.96
N LEU A 137 13.99 -9.30 -12.59
CA LEU A 137 15.38 -8.97 -12.34
C LEU A 137 15.70 -7.53 -12.74
N ALA A 138 15.21 -7.06 -13.89
CA ALA A 138 15.36 -5.68 -14.33
C ALA A 138 14.67 -4.69 -13.39
N ALA A 139 13.47 -5.02 -12.91
CA ALA A 139 12.74 -4.23 -11.93
C ALA A 139 13.49 -4.11 -10.60
N LEU A 140 14.04 -5.22 -10.10
CA LEU A 140 14.86 -5.24 -8.88
C LEU A 140 16.12 -4.40 -9.04
N GLN A 141 16.79 -4.49 -10.19
CA GLN A 141 17.96 -3.65 -10.47
C GLN A 141 17.60 -2.17 -10.48
N LYS A 142 16.52 -1.77 -11.18
CA LYS A 142 16.04 -0.39 -11.21
C LYS A 142 15.72 0.13 -9.80
N ALA A 143 15.07 -0.67 -8.96
CA ALA A 143 14.78 -0.31 -7.58
C ALA A 143 16.06 -0.07 -6.77
N ARG A 144 17.06 -0.96 -6.89
CA ARG A 144 18.37 -0.81 -6.22
C ARG A 144 19.08 0.48 -6.64
N GLU A 145 19.11 0.78 -7.94
CA GLU A 145 19.72 1.99 -8.47
C GLU A 145 19.01 3.25 -7.94
N SER A 146 17.67 3.28 -7.99
CA SER A 146 16.86 4.41 -7.49
C SER A 146 17.12 4.71 -6.01
N ILE A 147 17.20 3.68 -5.17
CA ILE A 147 17.45 3.82 -3.74
C ILE A 147 18.91 4.26 -3.47
N SER A 148 19.88 3.66 -4.17
CA SER A 148 21.30 3.93 -3.96
C SER A 148 21.72 5.37 -4.30
N LYS A 149 21.05 5.99 -5.28
CA LYS A 149 21.33 7.37 -5.73
C LYS A 149 21.02 8.42 -4.66
N TYR A 150 20.20 8.08 -3.67
CA TYR A 150 19.81 8.98 -2.59
C TYR A 150 19.86 8.22 -1.26
N PRO A 151 21.04 8.08 -0.61
CA PRO A 151 21.11 7.41 0.68
C PRO A 151 20.18 8.08 1.72
N PRO A 152 19.66 7.33 2.71
CA PRO A 152 18.79 7.92 3.73
C PRO A 152 19.53 9.07 4.45
N GLU A 153 18.85 10.20 4.64
CA GLU A 153 19.35 11.26 5.52
C GLU A 153 19.64 10.64 6.88
N LYS A 154 20.85 10.87 7.41
CA LYS A 154 21.21 10.46 8.76
C LYS A 154 20.31 11.24 9.72
N THR A 155 19.32 10.57 10.31
CA THR A 155 18.60 11.03 11.50
C THR A 155 19.50 11.05 12.72
#